data_AF-A0AAE3WAM8-F1
#
_entry.id   AF-A0AAE3WAM8-F1
#
_cell.length_a   1.000
_cell.length_b   1.000
_cell.length_c   1.000
_cell.angle_alpha   90.00
_cell.angle_beta   90.00
_cell.angle_gamma   90.00
#
_symmetry.space_group_name_H-M   'P 1'
#
loop_
_entity.id
_entity.type
_entity.pdbx_description
1 polymer ?
#
loop_
_entity_poly.entity_id
_entity_poly.type
_entity_poly.pdbx_seq_one_letter_code
_entity_poly.pdbx_strand_id
1 'polypeptide(L)'
;MTRNLEHDTIDSTRTVDTPCPCCGHDRPRVGNACPHCRVRLADWLNDLPGQVARLAACLVPGAAPAGDRVSTSRTGSPTPARLDVLSLIGPGNAEVRVDGRALIPRVRRWATTEVVKSAHDGTEHVVTVWHRQVDRGPDGRPLLYLADDQIGSIPPAEWLAMQVAEWRRALGYSRPARDRDQVGADARWLGRHLDDVADRELVDMARLHAELRTLRNELERVLGETPDTVYLGRCPTLLTARDTGVETPCGMALWHDPHASVITCARCRSAWATQGRGWIDLAVAIRRVWPIDRRRRYSVDEADAAVVSTWAPACREDGCGRPLPITWTDVTEPRDKGPMWRPTIEPCRIGHAEAEVAA
;
A
#
# COMPACT_ATOMS: atom_id res chain seq x y z
N MET A 1 43.66 5.36 -55.40
CA MET A 1 42.67 6.16 -54.68
C MET A 1 41.38 5.35 -54.57
N THR A 2 41.27 4.54 -53.53
CA THR A 2 40.09 3.68 -53.28
C THR A 2 39.91 3.64 -51.77
N ARG A 3 38.92 4.39 -51.28
CA ARG A 3 38.48 4.39 -49.88
C ARG A 3 37.59 3.17 -49.66
N ASN A 4 38.05 2.23 -48.85
CA ASN A 4 37.21 1.14 -48.34
C ASN A 4 36.27 1.72 -47.26
N LEU A 5 34.98 1.68 -47.55
CA LEU A 5 33.89 1.90 -46.60
C LEU A 5 33.67 0.58 -45.84
N GLU A 6 34.36 0.42 -44.72
CA GLU A 6 34.01 -0.59 -43.73
C GLU A 6 32.67 -0.19 -43.09
N HIS A 7 31.61 -0.88 -43.53
CA HIS A 7 30.33 -0.86 -42.83
C HIS A 7 30.52 -1.56 -41.49
N ASP A 8 30.55 -0.78 -40.42
CA ASP A 8 30.36 -1.26 -39.06
C ASP A 8 29.09 -2.12 -39.03
N THR A 9 29.32 -3.41 -38.90
CA THR A 9 28.28 -4.41 -38.68
C THR A 9 27.79 -4.17 -37.26
N ILE A 10 26.68 -3.41 -37.12
CA ILE A 10 25.99 -3.25 -35.84
C ILE A 10 25.62 -4.65 -35.36
N ASP A 11 26.41 -5.14 -34.43
CA ASP A 11 26.27 -6.43 -33.79
C ASP A 11 24.91 -6.47 -33.11
N SER A 12 23.94 -7.01 -33.84
CA SER A 12 22.57 -7.21 -33.40
C SER A 12 22.51 -8.44 -32.50
N THR A 13 23.39 -8.50 -31.49
CA THR A 13 23.28 -9.45 -30.38
C THR A 13 21.95 -9.18 -29.73
N ARG A 14 21.00 -10.01 -30.11
CA ARG A 14 19.64 -10.13 -29.61
C ARG A 14 19.69 -10.10 -28.08
N THR A 15 19.49 -8.92 -27.51
CA THR A 15 19.28 -8.76 -26.08
C THR A 15 18.11 -9.63 -25.72
N VAL A 16 18.36 -10.64 -24.88
CA VAL A 16 17.32 -11.52 -24.36
C VAL A 16 16.27 -10.62 -23.74
N ASP A 17 15.02 -10.74 -24.21
CA ASP A 17 13.86 -9.96 -23.77
C ASP A 17 13.69 -10.14 -22.25
N THR A 18 14.37 -9.31 -21.47
CA THR A 18 14.31 -9.36 -20.01
C THR A 18 13.12 -8.50 -19.58
N PRO A 19 12.18 -9.04 -18.79
CA PRO A 19 11.02 -8.28 -18.33
C PRO A 19 11.48 -7.10 -17.46
N CYS A 20 10.74 -6.00 -17.49
CA CYS A 20 10.98 -4.85 -16.64
C CYS A 20 10.96 -5.28 -15.17
N PRO A 21 12.02 -5.05 -14.37
CA PRO A 21 12.07 -5.53 -13.00
C PRO A 21 11.09 -4.76 -12.07
N CYS A 22 10.62 -3.57 -12.49
CA CYS A 22 9.64 -2.78 -11.72
C CYS A 22 8.20 -3.32 -11.83
N CYS A 23 7.80 -3.80 -13.02
CA CYS A 23 6.40 -4.17 -13.29
C CYS A 23 6.21 -5.55 -13.91
N GLY A 24 7.26 -6.23 -14.38
CA GLY A 24 7.19 -7.52 -15.06
C GLY A 24 6.75 -7.47 -16.52
N HIS A 25 6.41 -6.29 -17.07
CA HIS A 25 6.07 -6.17 -18.49
C HIS A 25 7.30 -6.34 -19.40
N ASP A 26 7.08 -6.96 -20.56
CA ASP A 26 8.12 -7.20 -21.55
C ASP A 26 8.73 -5.87 -22.07
N ARG A 27 10.07 -5.86 -22.13
CA ARG A 27 10.95 -4.90 -22.83
C ARG A 27 11.08 -3.47 -22.26
N PRO A 28 12.08 -3.20 -21.40
CA PRO A 28 12.80 -1.94 -21.52
C PRO A 28 13.61 -1.97 -22.83
N ARG A 29 13.40 -1.01 -23.75
CA ARG A 29 14.20 -0.91 -24.98
C ARG A 29 15.66 -0.53 -24.69
N VAL A 30 15.89 0.15 -23.57
CA VAL A 30 17.17 0.60 -23.02
C VAL A 30 17.01 0.70 -21.49
N GLY A 31 18.02 0.29 -20.73
CA GLY A 31 18.09 0.43 -19.27
C GLY A 31 17.28 -0.58 -18.45
N ASN A 32 17.26 -0.38 -17.12
CA ASN A 32 16.66 -1.31 -16.16
C ASN A 32 15.23 -0.94 -15.70
N ALA A 33 14.55 -0.02 -16.40
CA ALA A 33 13.14 0.31 -16.18
C ALA A 33 12.43 0.65 -17.51
N CYS A 34 11.21 0.15 -17.72
CA CYS A 34 10.45 0.44 -18.93
C CYS A 34 9.92 1.89 -18.94
N PRO A 35 9.64 2.48 -20.13
CA PRO A 35 9.18 3.87 -20.24
C PRO A 35 7.94 4.19 -19.37
N HIS A 36 7.02 3.24 -19.24
CA HIS A 36 5.84 3.40 -18.39
C HIS A 36 6.20 3.54 -16.90
N CYS A 37 7.11 2.70 -16.38
CA CYS A 37 7.57 2.81 -15.00
C CYS A 37 8.36 4.10 -14.74
N ARG A 38 9.13 4.59 -15.72
CA ARG A 38 9.87 5.85 -15.61
C ARG A 38 8.94 7.05 -15.51
N VAL A 39 7.98 7.18 -16.43
CA VAL A 39 6.97 8.24 -16.39
C VAL A 39 6.26 8.23 -15.04
N ARG A 40 5.87 7.06 -14.56
CA ARG A 40 5.17 6.93 -13.29
C ARG A 40 6.03 7.30 -12.07
N LEU A 41 7.28 6.87 -12.03
CA LEU A 41 8.23 7.28 -10.98
C LEU A 41 8.42 8.79 -10.99
N ALA A 42 8.49 9.42 -12.16
CA ALA A 42 8.56 10.87 -12.29
C ALA A 42 7.30 11.55 -11.76
N ASP A 43 6.11 11.04 -12.10
CA ASP A 43 4.83 11.55 -11.57
C ASP A 43 4.79 11.46 -10.03
N TRP A 44 5.19 10.32 -9.48
CA TRP A 44 5.27 10.14 -8.02
C TRP A 44 6.22 11.13 -7.35
N LEU A 45 7.40 11.34 -7.92
CA LEU A 45 8.36 12.32 -7.42
C LEU A 45 7.80 13.75 -7.54
N ASN A 46 7.05 14.06 -8.59
CA ASN A 46 6.43 15.37 -8.76
C ASN A 46 5.28 15.63 -7.76
N ASP A 47 4.51 14.60 -7.39
CA ASP A 47 3.38 14.70 -6.45
C ASP A 47 3.82 14.77 -4.98
N LEU A 48 4.94 14.12 -4.65
CA LEU A 48 5.40 13.91 -3.28
C LEU A 48 5.53 15.20 -2.45
N PRO A 49 6.06 16.33 -2.96
CA PRO A 49 6.11 17.58 -2.20
C PRO A 49 4.73 18.10 -1.81
N GLY A 50 3.74 17.96 -2.70
CA GLY A 50 2.35 18.32 -2.43
C GLY A 50 1.73 17.44 -1.36
N GLN A 51 1.99 16.13 -1.40
CA GLN A 51 1.54 15.18 -0.37
C GLN A 51 2.12 15.51 1.01
N VAL A 52 3.42 15.80 1.09
CA VAL A 52 4.08 16.19 2.36
C VAL A 52 3.56 17.53 2.88
N ALA A 53 3.31 18.52 2.01
CA ALA A 53 2.72 19.79 2.43
C ALA A 53 1.29 19.61 2.99
N ARG A 54 0.46 18.76 2.36
CA ARG A 54 -0.87 18.42 2.88
C ARG A 54 -0.79 17.68 4.22
N LEU A 55 0.18 16.79 4.37
CA LEU A 55 0.42 16.05 5.60
C LEU A 55 0.72 17.01 6.77
N ALA A 56 1.54 18.04 6.54
CA ALA A 56 1.80 19.09 7.52
C ALA A 56 0.53 19.89 7.86
N ALA A 57 -0.33 20.18 6.88
CA ALA A 57 -1.60 20.86 7.11
C ALA A 57 -2.57 20.03 7.99
N CYS A 58 -2.55 18.70 7.89
CA CYS A 58 -3.33 17.81 8.75
C CYS A 58 -2.95 17.89 10.24
N LEU A 59 -1.76 18.39 10.58
CA LEU A 59 -1.34 18.61 11.97
C LEU A 59 -1.89 19.90 12.57
N VAL A 60 -2.33 20.86 11.75
CA VAL A 60 -2.82 22.16 12.22
C VAL A 60 -4.34 22.07 12.43
N PRO A 61 -4.83 22.19 13.67
CA PRO A 61 -6.28 22.14 13.94
C PRO A 61 -7.04 23.16 13.10
N GLY A 62 -8.05 22.71 12.37
CA GLY A 62 -8.90 23.57 11.53
C GLY A 62 -8.32 23.96 10.17
N ALA A 63 -7.09 23.54 9.82
CA ALA A 63 -6.46 23.81 8.53
C ALA A 63 -6.55 22.64 7.53
N ALA A 64 -7.17 21.53 7.93
CA ALA A 64 -7.41 20.43 7.00
C ALA A 64 -8.23 20.96 5.81
N PRO A 65 -7.81 20.72 4.55
CA PRO A 65 -8.63 21.06 3.40
C PRO A 65 -10.00 20.41 3.61
N ALA A 66 -11.06 21.14 3.29
CA ALA A 66 -12.44 20.70 3.48
C ALA A 66 -12.71 19.41 2.67
N GLY A 67 -12.28 18.27 3.20
CA GLY A 67 -12.74 16.96 2.77
C GLY A 67 -14.24 16.88 3.00
N ASP A 68 -14.90 15.96 2.31
CA ASP A 68 -16.34 15.72 2.42
C ASP A 68 -16.79 15.92 3.87
N ARG A 69 -17.60 16.98 4.08
CA ARG A 69 -18.17 17.27 5.38
C ARG A 69 -18.82 15.99 5.86
N VAL A 70 -18.21 15.34 6.86
CA VAL A 70 -18.85 14.24 7.58
C VAL A 70 -20.09 14.86 8.20
N SER A 71 -21.25 14.60 7.60
CA SER A 71 -22.54 15.12 8.02
C SER A 71 -22.70 14.92 9.52
N THR A 72 -22.85 16.02 10.24
CA THR A 72 -22.76 16.13 11.70
C THR A 72 -23.99 15.62 12.45
N SER A 73 -24.67 14.58 11.95
CA SER A 73 -25.77 13.95 12.68
C SER A 73 -25.30 13.00 13.80
N ARG A 74 -23.98 12.89 14.03
CA ARG A 74 -23.43 12.27 15.24
C ARG A 74 -22.52 13.26 15.96
N THR A 75 -22.94 13.65 17.16
CA THR A 75 -22.20 14.35 18.22
C THR A 75 -21.04 13.48 18.74
N GLY A 76 -20.10 13.13 17.86
CA GLY A 76 -18.84 12.50 18.23
C GLY A 76 -17.75 13.55 18.41
N SER A 77 -16.91 13.40 19.44
CA SER A 77 -15.72 14.21 19.66
C SER A 77 -14.85 14.32 18.39
N PRO A 78 -14.12 15.43 18.18
CA PRO A 78 -13.22 15.56 17.04
C PRO A 78 -12.31 14.33 16.93
N THR A 79 -12.16 13.80 15.72
CA THR A 79 -11.33 12.62 15.45
C THR A 79 -9.95 12.85 16.09
N PRO A 80 -9.47 11.96 16.98
CA PRO A 80 -8.20 12.15 17.65
C PRO A 80 -7.09 12.37 16.61
N ALA A 81 -6.12 13.22 16.95
CA ALA A 81 -4.98 13.52 16.09
C ALA A 81 -4.33 12.21 15.63
N ARG A 82 -4.25 12.05 14.31
CA ARG A 82 -3.69 10.88 13.65
C ARG A 82 -2.18 10.81 13.94
N LEU A 83 -1.79 10.03 14.95
CA LEU A 83 -0.38 9.90 15.37
C LEU A 83 0.52 9.32 14.27
N ASP A 84 -0.05 8.60 13.29
CA ASP A 84 0.65 8.13 12.10
C ASP A 84 1.15 9.27 11.20
N VAL A 85 0.53 10.45 11.26
CA VAL A 85 1.00 11.68 10.61
C VAL A 85 2.36 12.10 11.18
N LEU A 86 2.55 11.98 12.50
CA LEU A 86 3.80 12.39 13.16
C LEU A 86 4.97 11.45 12.80
N SER A 87 4.70 10.16 12.63
CA SER A 87 5.69 9.19 12.14
C SER A 87 6.14 9.50 10.71
N LEU A 88 5.22 9.93 9.83
CA LEU A 88 5.54 10.27 8.44
C LEU A 88 6.14 11.65 8.26
N ILE A 89 6.02 12.57 9.20
CA ILE A 89 6.66 13.89 9.07
C ILE A 89 8.11 13.87 9.57
N GLY A 90 8.48 12.86 10.37
CA GLY A 90 9.77 12.78 11.01
C GLY A 90 9.98 13.91 12.05
N PRO A 91 11.10 13.88 12.79
CA PRO A 91 11.45 14.97 13.68
C PRO A 91 11.67 16.25 12.87
N GLY A 92 10.71 17.20 12.95
CA GLY A 92 10.81 18.45 12.20
C GLY A 92 9.66 19.48 12.28
N ASN A 93 8.40 19.12 12.63
CA ASN A 93 7.27 20.03 12.34
C ASN A 93 6.27 20.41 13.48
N ALA A 94 6.45 20.03 14.74
CA ALA A 94 5.82 20.71 15.91
C ALA A 94 6.47 20.24 17.22
N GLU A 95 6.88 21.14 18.12
CA GLU A 95 7.88 20.83 19.17
C GLU A 95 7.53 21.40 20.57
N VAL A 96 7.75 20.61 21.64
CA VAL A 96 8.01 21.13 23.00
C VAL A 96 9.54 21.23 23.16
N ARG A 97 10.03 22.47 23.36
CA ARG A 97 11.41 22.88 23.08
C ARG A 97 12.18 23.25 24.35
N VAL A 98 13.48 22.90 24.42
CA VAL A 98 14.52 23.70 25.10
C VAL A 98 15.53 24.08 24.01
N ASP A 99 15.73 25.38 23.78
CA ASP A 99 16.49 25.93 22.64
C ASP A 99 16.09 25.39 21.26
N GLY A 100 14.80 25.09 21.10
CA GLY A 100 14.32 24.62 19.82
C GLY A 100 14.60 23.14 19.53
N ARG A 101 14.79 22.28 20.56
CA ARG A 101 14.71 20.81 20.42
C ARG A 101 13.96 20.11 21.56
N ALA A 102 13.25 19.02 21.27
CA ALA A 102 12.71 18.06 22.25
C ALA A 102 13.74 16.94 22.53
N LEU A 103 13.93 16.53 23.79
CA LEU A 103 15.04 15.65 24.21
C LEU A 103 14.57 14.44 25.04
N ILE A 104 15.17 13.25 24.84
CA ILE A 104 14.89 12.00 25.59
C ILE A 104 16.19 11.42 26.22
N PRO A 105 16.16 10.76 27.41
CA PRO A 105 17.36 10.27 28.11
C PRO A 105 17.95 8.96 27.56
N ARG A 106 19.27 8.92 27.31
CA ARG A 106 20.04 7.79 26.73
C ARG A 106 20.05 6.59 27.63
N VAL A 107 19.47 5.51 27.12
CA VAL A 107 19.38 4.24 27.84
C VAL A 107 20.20 3.20 27.10
N ARG A 108 21.29 2.75 27.70
CA ARG A 108 21.99 1.55 27.27
C ARG A 108 21.25 0.32 27.77
N ARG A 109 20.99 -0.64 26.88
CA ARG A 109 20.43 -1.95 27.22
C ARG A 109 21.43 -3.03 26.82
N TRP A 110 21.64 -4.01 27.67
CA TRP A 110 22.45 -5.18 27.35
C TRP A 110 21.93 -6.38 28.14
N ALA A 111 22.38 -7.57 27.78
CA ALA A 111 22.04 -8.79 28.50
C ALA A 111 23.31 -9.51 28.95
N THR A 112 23.26 -10.12 30.13
CA THR A 112 24.27 -11.07 30.60
C THR A 112 23.60 -12.43 30.82
N THR A 113 24.35 -13.50 30.61
CA THR A 113 23.89 -14.84 30.97
C THR A 113 24.51 -15.22 32.31
N GLU A 114 23.67 -15.60 33.25
CA GLU A 114 24.09 -16.02 34.58
C GLU A 114 23.66 -17.46 34.81
N VAL A 115 24.53 -18.25 35.42
CA VAL A 115 24.20 -19.61 35.86
C VAL A 115 23.66 -19.51 37.27
N VAL A 116 22.38 -19.81 37.44
CA VAL A 116 21.68 -19.75 38.72
C VAL A 116 21.33 -21.16 39.14
N LYS A 117 21.68 -21.53 40.37
CA LYS A 117 21.27 -22.82 40.94
C LYS A 117 19.84 -22.73 41.42
N SER A 118 19.00 -23.61 40.93
CA SER A 118 17.66 -23.82 41.47
C SER A 118 17.78 -24.18 42.95
N ALA A 119 17.08 -23.44 43.82
CA ALA A 119 17.10 -23.68 45.25
C ALA A 119 16.45 -25.01 45.65
N HIS A 120 15.68 -25.62 44.75
CA HIS A 120 14.91 -26.82 45.03
C HIS A 120 15.71 -28.12 44.84
N ASP A 121 16.49 -28.21 43.76
CA ASP A 121 17.18 -29.42 43.33
C ASP A 121 18.68 -29.21 43.06
N GLY A 122 19.16 -27.97 43.18
CA GLY A 122 20.56 -27.61 42.94
C GLY A 122 20.95 -27.59 41.47
N THR A 123 20.00 -27.80 40.54
CA THR A 123 20.25 -27.80 39.10
C THR A 123 20.67 -26.40 38.64
N GLU A 124 21.71 -26.33 37.82
CA GLU A 124 22.20 -25.08 37.24
C GLU A 124 21.38 -24.70 36.00
N HIS A 125 20.84 -23.49 35.98
CA HIS A 125 20.11 -22.92 34.84
C HIS A 125 20.84 -21.69 34.32
N VAL A 126 21.04 -21.62 33.01
CA VAL A 126 21.49 -20.39 32.35
C VAL A 126 20.27 -19.48 32.15
N VAL A 127 20.25 -18.33 32.81
CA VAL A 127 19.23 -17.31 32.61
C VAL A 127 19.84 -16.05 32.02
N THR A 128 19.12 -15.44 31.08
CA THR A 128 19.50 -14.17 30.48
C THR A 128 18.91 -13.04 31.30
N VAL A 129 19.78 -12.27 31.96
CA VAL A 129 19.42 -11.09 32.74
C VAL A 129 19.56 -9.86 31.85
N TRP A 130 18.47 -9.12 31.70
CA TRP A 130 18.45 -7.87 30.94
C TRP A 130 18.77 -6.69 31.84
N HIS A 131 19.80 -5.94 31.47
CA HIS A 131 20.25 -4.73 32.16
C HIS A 131 19.80 -3.49 31.41
N ARG A 132 19.45 -2.47 32.19
CA ARG A 132 19.09 -1.15 31.70
C ARG A 132 19.82 -0.10 32.52
N GLN A 133 20.62 0.73 31.86
CA GLN A 133 21.30 1.85 32.51
C GLN A 133 21.05 3.13 31.73
N VAL A 134 20.72 4.21 32.45
CA VAL A 134 20.71 5.55 31.87
C VAL A 134 22.15 6.02 31.78
N ASP A 135 22.64 6.25 30.57
CA ASP A 135 23.96 6.80 30.34
C ASP A 135 23.99 8.21 30.93
N ARG A 136 24.96 8.48 31.81
CA ARG A 136 25.14 9.76 32.48
C ARG A 136 26.48 10.37 32.06
N GLY A 137 26.51 11.69 31.94
CA GLY A 137 27.71 12.45 31.64
C GLY A 137 28.66 12.53 32.84
N PRO A 138 29.84 13.16 32.67
CA PRO A 138 30.82 13.37 33.74
C PRO A 138 30.27 14.16 34.93
N ASP A 139 29.21 14.93 34.72
CA ASP A 139 28.49 15.73 35.71
C ASP A 139 27.35 14.95 36.41
N GLY A 140 27.19 13.66 36.10
CA GLY A 140 26.16 12.79 36.67
C GLY A 140 24.76 13.01 36.09
N ARG A 141 24.58 13.90 35.11
CA ARG A 141 23.27 14.12 34.46
C ARG A 141 23.04 13.12 33.33
N PRO A 142 21.79 12.71 33.05
CA PRO A 142 21.48 11.84 31.92
C PRO A 142 21.95 12.47 30.60
N LEU A 143 22.67 11.71 29.79
CA LEU A 143 22.95 12.10 28.41
C LEU A 143 21.64 12.04 27.63
N LEU A 144 21.24 13.12 26.97
CA LEU A 144 20.01 13.18 26.19
C LEU A 144 20.34 13.06 24.68
N TYR A 145 19.44 12.49 23.90
CA TYR A 145 19.61 12.22 22.46
C TYR A 145 18.27 12.35 21.73
N LEU A 146 18.35 12.49 20.41
CA LEU A 146 17.21 12.47 19.50
C LEU A 146 16.81 11.00 19.31
N ALA A 147 15.51 10.70 19.33
CA ALA A 147 15.01 9.33 19.29
C ALA A 147 15.18 8.71 17.89
N ASP A 148 16.32 8.05 17.66
CA ASP A 148 16.67 7.31 16.45
C ASP A 148 16.28 5.81 16.52
N ASP A 149 15.26 5.46 17.30
CA ASP A 149 14.74 4.10 17.43
C ASP A 149 13.26 3.97 17.02
N GLN A 150 12.87 4.65 15.94
CA GLN A 150 11.54 4.46 15.34
C GLN A 150 11.39 3.06 14.72
N ILE A 151 10.55 2.24 15.36
CA ILE A 151 9.81 1.16 14.70
C ILE A 151 8.78 1.86 13.79
N GLY A 152 9.17 2.16 12.56
CA GLY A 152 8.34 2.89 11.59
C GLY A 152 9.04 3.11 10.26
N SER A 153 8.25 3.47 9.24
CA SER A 153 8.71 3.90 7.91
C SER A 153 9.64 5.12 8.01
N ILE A 154 10.75 5.11 7.28
CA ILE A 154 11.67 6.26 7.17
C ILE A 154 10.86 7.49 6.72
N PRO A 155 10.99 8.67 7.38
CA PRO A 155 10.29 9.87 6.95
C PRO A 155 10.55 10.17 5.45
N PRO A 156 9.55 10.59 4.65
CA PRO A 156 9.68 10.89 3.23
C PRO A 156 10.86 11.83 2.92
N ALA A 157 11.07 12.85 3.76
CA ALA A 157 12.17 13.80 3.59
C ALA A 157 13.55 13.15 3.77
N GLU A 158 13.68 12.25 4.74
CA GLU A 158 14.93 11.53 4.98
C GLU A 158 15.18 10.49 3.90
N TRP A 159 14.14 9.75 3.51
CA TRP A 159 14.22 8.82 2.39
C TRP A 159 14.68 9.52 1.11
N LEU A 160 14.07 10.66 0.73
CA LEU A 160 14.48 11.44 -0.44
C LEU A 160 15.94 11.89 -0.35
N ALA A 161 16.36 12.40 0.81
CA ALA A 161 17.73 12.86 1.01
C ALA A 161 18.75 11.72 0.88
N MET A 162 18.41 10.50 1.34
CA MET A 162 19.21 9.30 1.15
C MET A 162 19.34 8.94 -0.34
N GLN A 163 18.22 8.91 -1.07
CA GLN A 163 18.22 8.61 -2.51
C GLN A 163 19.05 9.64 -3.30
N VAL A 164 18.88 10.94 -3.03
CA VAL A 164 19.67 12.01 -3.66
C VAL A 164 21.15 11.85 -3.37
N ALA A 165 21.53 11.52 -2.14
CA ALA A 165 22.94 11.32 -1.79
C ALA A 165 23.54 10.12 -2.53
N GLU A 166 22.79 9.03 -2.67
CA GLU A 166 23.21 7.84 -3.44
C GLU A 166 23.39 8.16 -4.93
N TRP A 167 22.40 8.76 -5.57
CA TRP A 167 22.44 9.06 -7.00
C TRP A 167 23.50 10.10 -7.34
N ARG A 168 23.70 11.12 -6.48
CA ARG A 168 24.79 12.08 -6.66
C ARG A 168 26.14 11.40 -6.64
N ARG A 169 26.35 10.43 -5.74
CA ARG A 169 27.58 9.64 -5.69
C ARG A 169 27.75 8.82 -6.98
N ALA A 170 26.69 8.17 -7.45
CA ALA A 170 26.72 7.36 -8.67
C ALA A 170 26.98 8.20 -9.95
N LEU A 171 26.44 9.42 -10.00
CA LEU A 171 26.58 10.34 -11.13
C LEU A 171 27.79 11.28 -11.04
N GLY A 172 28.54 11.27 -9.93
CA GLY A 172 29.70 12.15 -9.72
C GLY A 172 29.37 13.61 -9.37
N TYR A 173 28.17 13.89 -8.86
CA TYR A 173 27.78 15.23 -8.41
C TYR A 173 28.12 15.47 -6.92
N SER A 174 28.56 16.69 -6.60
CA SER A 174 28.78 17.13 -5.21
C SER A 174 27.46 17.35 -4.45
N ARG A 175 27.44 17.22 -3.12
CA ARG A 175 26.26 17.51 -2.28
C ARG A 175 26.00 19.02 -2.20
N PRO A 176 24.76 19.51 -2.43
CA PRO A 176 24.47 20.93 -2.31
C PRO A 176 24.28 21.31 -0.84
N ALA A 177 24.29 22.60 -0.54
CA ALA A 177 23.85 23.10 0.76
C ALA A 177 22.36 22.77 0.98
N ARG A 178 21.94 22.64 2.24
CA ARG A 178 20.54 22.36 2.60
C ARG A 178 19.63 23.52 2.16
N ASP A 179 18.53 23.19 1.50
CA ASP A 179 17.47 24.12 1.12
C ASP A 179 16.36 24.13 2.19
N ARG A 180 15.59 25.22 2.30
CA ARG A 180 14.36 25.28 3.12
C ARG A 180 13.25 24.41 2.51
N ASP A 181 13.19 24.27 1.19
CA ASP A 181 12.31 23.31 0.48
C ASP A 181 13.07 22.03 0.12
N GLN A 182 13.66 21.36 1.12
CA GLN A 182 14.51 20.20 0.88
C GLN A 182 13.75 19.07 0.16
N VAL A 183 12.50 18.79 0.55
CA VAL A 183 11.65 17.75 -0.07
C VAL A 183 11.38 18.06 -1.53
N GLY A 184 10.93 19.28 -1.85
CA GLY A 184 10.67 19.68 -3.22
C GLY A 184 11.95 19.72 -4.06
N ALA A 185 13.06 20.20 -3.50
CA ALA A 185 14.34 20.23 -4.19
C ALA A 185 14.86 18.82 -4.50
N ASP A 186 14.80 17.90 -3.55
CA ASP A 186 15.26 16.53 -3.70
C ASP A 186 14.39 15.75 -4.69
N ALA A 187 13.06 15.86 -4.59
CA ALA A 187 12.14 15.19 -5.50
C ALA A 187 12.30 15.67 -6.96
N ARG A 188 12.40 17.00 -7.18
CA ARG A 188 12.71 17.56 -8.51
C ARG A 188 14.08 17.14 -9.03
N TRP A 189 15.06 17.01 -8.14
CA TRP A 189 16.40 16.57 -8.53
C TRP A 189 16.41 15.11 -8.96
N LEU A 190 15.74 14.21 -8.22
CA LEU A 190 15.58 12.81 -8.60
C LEU A 190 14.82 12.67 -9.92
N GLY A 191 13.69 13.39 -10.08
CA GLY A 191 12.90 13.32 -11.31
C GLY A 191 13.69 13.71 -12.56
N ARG A 192 14.54 14.75 -12.47
CA ARG A 192 15.38 15.20 -13.59
C ARG A 192 16.47 14.20 -14.01
N HIS A 193 16.97 13.37 -13.10
CA HIS A 193 18.06 12.42 -13.39
C HIS A 193 17.57 10.97 -13.52
N LEU A 194 16.25 10.75 -13.48
CA LEU A 194 15.63 9.43 -13.48
C LEU A 194 15.99 8.63 -14.74
N ASP A 195 15.93 9.27 -15.90
CA ASP A 195 16.28 8.62 -17.18
C ASP A 195 17.77 8.29 -17.23
N ASP A 196 18.65 9.20 -16.80
CA ASP A 196 20.09 8.99 -16.79
C ASP A 196 20.51 7.79 -15.92
N VAL A 197 19.94 7.66 -14.71
CA VAL A 197 20.27 6.54 -13.82
C VAL A 197 19.66 5.21 -14.30
N ALA A 198 18.49 5.26 -14.96
CA ALA A 198 17.83 4.08 -15.51
C ALA A 198 18.55 3.57 -16.77
N ASP A 199 18.97 4.46 -17.67
CA ASP A 199 19.67 4.12 -18.91
C ASP A 199 21.08 3.58 -18.64
N ARG A 200 21.75 4.08 -17.60
CA ARG A 200 23.10 3.66 -17.19
C ARG A 200 23.11 2.55 -16.15
N GLU A 201 21.93 2.07 -15.74
CA GLU A 201 21.75 1.02 -14.72
C GLU A 201 22.50 1.32 -13.41
N LEU A 202 22.56 2.60 -13.01
CA LEU A 202 23.36 3.04 -11.87
C LEU A 202 22.71 2.72 -10.51
N VAL A 203 21.41 2.40 -10.51
CA VAL A 203 20.60 2.18 -9.30
C VAL A 203 19.61 1.05 -9.53
N ASP A 204 19.21 0.37 -8.44
CA ASP A 204 18.17 -0.64 -8.48
C ASP A 204 16.78 0.02 -8.63
N MET A 205 16.31 0.12 -9.87
CA MET A 205 15.03 0.74 -10.20
C MET A 205 13.82 -0.04 -9.68
N ALA A 206 13.93 -1.35 -9.49
CA ALA A 206 12.85 -2.16 -8.92
C ALA A 206 12.68 -1.87 -7.44
N ARG A 207 13.81 -1.78 -6.71
CA ARG A 207 13.83 -1.34 -5.32
C ARG A 207 13.27 0.07 -5.17
N LEU A 208 13.78 1.04 -5.94
CA LEU A 208 13.28 2.42 -5.92
C LEU A 208 11.76 2.49 -6.13
N HIS A 209 11.26 1.78 -7.15
CA HIS A 209 9.82 1.71 -7.44
C HIS A 209 9.03 1.11 -6.28
N ALA A 210 9.50 0.03 -5.67
CA ALA A 210 8.84 -0.59 -4.52
C ALA A 210 8.83 0.32 -3.28
N GLU A 211 9.93 1.01 -3.00
CA GLU A 211 10.06 1.94 -1.88
C GLU A 211 9.17 3.17 -2.06
N LEU A 212 9.22 3.83 -3.23
CA LEU A 212 8.42 5.02 -3.51
C LEU A 212 6.91 4.70 -3.53
N ARG A 213 6.52 3.51 -4.01
CA ARG A 213 5.14 3.02 -3.93
C ARG A 213 4.68 2.84 -2.49
N THR A 214 5.51 2.23 -1.65
CA THR A 214 5.22 2.05 -0.22
C THR A 214 5.02 3.40 0.45
N LEU A 215 5.94 4.34 0.21
CA LEU A 215 5.88 5.71 0.74
C LEU A 215 4.59 6.43 0.32
N ARG A 216 4.25 6.36 -0.98
CA ARG A 216 3.03 6.98 -1.51
C ARG A 216 1.77 6.37 -0.91
N ASN A 217 1.68 5.05 -0.81
CA ASN A 217 0.52 4.37 -0.21
C ASN A 217 0.34 4.74 1.27
N GLU A 218 1.44 4.91 2.01
CA GLU A 218 1.41 5.38 3.39
C GLU A 218 0.91 6.83 3.48
N LEU A 219 1.41 7.71 2.61
CA LEU A 219 0.95 9.10 2.53
C LEU A 219 -0.54 9.18 2.18
N GLU A 220 -1.00 8.48 1.15
CA GLU A 220 -2.42 8.44 0.75
C GLU A 220 -3.30 7.94 1.90
N ARG A 221 -2.92 6.83 2.54
CA ARG A 221 -3.63 6.28 3.72
C ARG A 221 -3.74 7.30 4.85
N VAL A 222 -2.70 8.09 5.07
CA VAL A 222 -2.67 9.11 6.14
C VAL A 222 -3.47 10.35 5.78
N LEU A 223 -3.40 10.77 4.51
CA LEU A 223 -4.21 11.86 3.97
C LEU A 223 -5.71 11.49 3.83
N GLY A 224 -6.05 10.21 4.02
CA GLY A 224 -7.41 9.71 3.81
C GLY A 224 -7.78 9.66 2.32
N GLU A 225 -6.78 9.74 1.45
CA GLU A 225 -6.94 9.52 0.02
C GLU A 225 -7.17 8.02 -0.17
N THR A 226 -8.21 7.67 -0.94
CA THR A 226 -8.36 6.27 -1.34
C THR A 226 -7.28 6.00 -2.37
N PRO A 227 -6.39 5.02 -2.14
CA PRO A 227 -5.39 4.67 -3.14
C PRO A 227 -6.12 4.34 -4.44
N ASP A 228 -5.50 4.62 -5.60
CA ASP A 228 -6.00 4.40 -6.97
C ASP A 228 -6.28 2.91 -7.25
N THR A 229 -7.17 2.33 -6.45
CA THR A 229 -7.43 0.91 -6.36
C THR A 229 -8.80 0.67 -6.93
N VAL A 230 -8.84 -0.19 -7.93
CA VAL A 230 -10.09 -0.55 -8.60
C VAL A 230 -10.68 -1.74 -7.86
N TYR A 231 -11.92 -1.59 -7.40
CA TYR A 231 -12.66 -2.72 -6.84
C TYR A 231 -12.90 -3.77 -7.94
N LEU A 232 -12.44 -5.00 -7.72
CA LEU A 232 -12.58 -6.09 -8.70
C LEU A 232 -13.78 -6.99 -8.44
N GLY A 233 -14.24 -7.04 -7.19
CA GLY A 233 -15.25 -7.99 -6.75
C GLY A 233 -14.84 -8.66 -5.45
N ARG A 234 -15.44 -9.82 -5.18
CA ARG A 234 -15.17 -10.61 -3.98
C ARG A 234 -14.28 -11.81 -4.30
N CYS A 235 -13.43 -12.19 -3.35
CA CYS A 235 -12.50 -13.30 -3.47
C CYS A 235 -13.27 -14.61 -3.80
N PRO A 236 -12.95 -15.28 -4.93
CA PRO A 236 -13.66 -16.48 -5.35
C PRO A 236 -13.10 -17.77 -4.73
N THR A 237 -11.98 -17.72 -4.00
CA THR A 237 -11.39 -18.90 -3.37
C THR A 237 -12.37 -19.58 -2.43
N LEU A 238 -12.58 -20.88 -2.61
CA LEU A 238 -13.35 -21.70 -1.70
C LEU A 238 -12.51 -22.08 -0.49
N LEU A 239 -13.10 -21.90 0.70
CA LEU A 239 -12.53 -22.27 1.99
C LEU A 239 -13.32 -23.44 2.53
N THR A 240 -12.63 -24.53 2.85
CA THR A 240 -13.22 -25.70 3.49
C THR A 240 -13.31 -25.47 4.99
N ALA A 241 -14.53 -25.50 5.53
CA ALA A 241 -14.74 -25.42 6.98
C ALA A 241 -14.18 -26.69 7.65
N ARG A 242 -13.37 -26.54 8.70
CA ARG A 242 -12.64 -27.65 9.34
C ARG A 242 -13.56 -28.69 9.98
N ASP A 243 -14.70 -28.24 10.48
CA ASP A 243 -15.68 -29.00 11.23
C ASP A 243 -16.65 -29.77 10.33
N THR A 244 -17.14 -29.12 9.28
CA THR A 244 -18.21 -29.66 8.42
C THR A 244 -17.71 -30.18 7.07
N GLY A 245 -16.50 -29.80 6.66
CA GLY A 245 -15.99 -30.07 5.30
C GLY A 245 -16.71 -29.28 4.20
N VAL A 246 -17.67 -28.42 4.55
CA VAL A 246 -18.43 -27.63 3.57
C VAL A 246 -17.53 -26.53 2.99
N GLU A 247 -17.49 -26.44 1.67
CA GLU A 247 -16.79 -25.38 0.96
C GLU A 247 -17.63 -24.10 0.94
N THR A 248 -17.04 -23.00 1.39
CA THR A 248 -17.66 -21.68 1.37
C THR A 248 -16.73 -20.67 0.71
N PRO A 249 -17.23 -19.79 -0.18
CA PRO A 249 -16.36 -18.83 -0.84
C PRO A 249 -15.89 -17.75 0.15
N CYS A 250 -14.62 -17.35 0.02
CA CYS A 250 -13.92 -16.44 0.94
C CYS A 250 -14.64 -15.09 1.09
N GLY A 251 -15.09 -14.50 -0.03
CA GLY A 251 -15.95 -13.31 -0.02
C GLY A 251 -15.28 -11.99 0.35
N MET A 252 -13.99 -11.99 0.69
CA MET A 252 -13.21 -10.78 0.98
C MET A 252 -13.17 -9.87 -0.25
N ALA A 253 -13.39 -8.56 -0.08
CA ALA A 253 -13.27 -7.60 -1.16
C ALA A 253 -11.85 -7.62 -1.76
N LEU A 254 -11.78 -7.77 -3.09
CA LEU A 254 -10.54 -7.68 -3.86
C LEU A 254 -10.45 -6.29 -4.50
N TRP A 255 -9.28 -5.69 -4.32
CA TRP A 255 -8.92 -4.40 -4.87
C TRP A 255 -7.66 -4.58 -5.71
N HIS A 256 -7.62 -3.93 -6.85
CA HIS A 256 -6.46 -3.92 -7.72
C HIS A 256 -5.79 -2.56 -7.69
N ASP A 257 -4.56 -2.55 -7.21
CA ASP A 257 -3.58 -1.54 -7.59
C ASP A 257 -3.19 -1.84 -9.07
N PRO A 258 -3.47 -0.93 -10.05
CA PRO A 258 -3.21 -1.11 -11.48
C PRO A 258 -1.78 -1.54 -11.84
N HIS A 259 -0.89 -1.53 -10.86
CA HIS A 259 0.54 -1.73 -11.04
C HIS A 259 1.10 -2.81 -10.12
N ALA A 260 0.26 -3.42 -9.28
CA ALA A 260 0.62 -4.69 -8.67
C ALA A 260 0.61 -5.76 -9.75
N SER A 261 1.70 -6.54 -9.85
CA SER A 261 1.78 -7.72 -10.72
C SER A 261 0.94 -8.90 -10.19
N VAL A 262 0.49 -8.81 -8.94
CA VAL A 262 -0.28 -9.84 -8.25
C VAL A 262 -1.37 -9.19 -7.39
N ILE A 263 -2.60 -9.70 -7.49
CA ILE A 263 -3.67 -9.41 -6.53
C ILE A 263 -3.62 -10.47 -5.44
N THR A 264 -3.57 -10.05 -4.18
CA THR A 264 -3.60 -10.97 -3.04
C THR A 264 -4.83 -10.75 -2.18
N CYS A 265 -5.55 -11.83 -1.85
CA CYS A 265 -6.64 -11.76 -0.88
C CYS A 265 -6.08 -11.61 0.54
N ALA A 266 -6.47 -10.56 1.26
CA ALA A 266 -6.01 -10.34 2.63
C ALA A 266 -6.50 -11.42 3.62
N ARG A 267 -7.62 -12.10 3.32
CA ARG A 267 -8.21 -13.12 4.20
C ARG A 267 -7.61 -14.51 4.00
N CYS A 268 -7.59 -15.02 2.77
CA CYS A 268 -7.12 -16.39 2.48
C CYS A 268 -5.73 -16.46 1.86
N ARG A 269 -5.09 -15.32 1.58
CA ARG A 269 -3.76 -15.22 0.95
C ARG A 269 -3.64 -15.79 -0.47
N SER A 270 -4.74 -16.23 -1.09
CA SER A 270 -4.73 -16.57 -2.52
C SER A 270 -4.25 -15.39 -3.36
N ALA A 271 -3.52 -15.71 -4.42
CA ALA A 271 -2.83 -14.76 -5.27
C ALA A 271 -3.16 -15.02 -6.74
N TRP A 272 -3.37 -13.95 -7.50
CA TRP A 272 -3.63 -14.03 -8.94
C TRP A 272 -2.72 -13.05 -9.68
N ALA A 273 -2.06 -13.52 -10.74
CA ALA A 273 -1.29 -12.64 -11.61
C ALA A 273 -2.23 -11.63 -12.28
N THR A 274 -1.81 -10.36 -12.33
CA THR A 274 -2.56 -9.30 -13.02
C THR A 274 -2.23 -9.22 -14.51
N GLN A 275 -1.23 -9.98 -14.95
CA GLN A 275 -0.76 -10.03 -16.32
C GLN A 275 -1.23 -11.29 -17.05
N GLY A 276 -1.35 -11.15 -18.37
CA GLY A 276 -1.74 -12.24 -19.26
C GLY A 276 -3.12 -12.81 -18.94
N ARG A 277 -3.23 -14.14 -18.93
CA ARG A 277 -4.50 -14.83 -18.66
C ARG A 277 -4.95 -14.77 -17.19
N GLY A 278 -4.02 -14.55 -16.24
CA GLY A 278 -4.33 -14.57 -14.80
C GLY A 278 -5.44 -13.59 -14.41
N TRP A 279 -5.48 -12.42 -15.05
CA TRP A 279 -6.53 -11.43 -14.85
C TRP A 279 -7.91 -11.91 -15.33
N ILE A 280 -7.95 -12.50 -16.53
CA ILE A 280 -9.18 -13.02 -17.13
C ILE A 280 -9.69 -14.20 -16.29
N ASP A 281 -8.80 -15.09 -15.88
CA ASP A 281 -9.13 -16.25 -15.05
C ASP A 281 -9.71 -15.82 -13.69
N LEU A 282 -9.13 -14.79 -13.05
CA LEU A 282 -9.69 -14.21 -11.84
C LEU A 282 -11.08 -13.61 -12.08
N ALA A 283 -11.27 -12.81 -13.15
CA ALA A 283 -12.56 -12.21 -13.45
C ALA A 283 -13.64 -13.27 -13.72
N VAL A 284 -13.29 -14.34 -14.44
CA VAL A 284 -14.17 -15.50 -14.67
C VAL A 284 -14.50 -16.21 -13.35
N ALA A 285 -13.51 -16.43 -12.49
CA ALA A 285 -13.71 -17.05 -11.18
C ALA A 285 -14.61 -16.20 -10.27
N ILE A 286 -14.40 -14.87 -10.23
CA ILE A 286 -15.27 -13.94 -9.50
C ILE A 286 -16.70 -14.03 -10.03
N ARG A 287 -16.91 -13.97 -11.35
CA ARG A 287 -18.25 -14.04 -11.95
C ARG A 287 -18.94 -15.37 -11.70
N ARG A 288 -18.19 -16.47 -11.69
CA ARG A 288 -18.71 -17.81 -11.41
C ARG A 288 -19.19 -17.95 -9.97
N VAL A 289 -18.44 -17.41 -9.00
CA VAL A 289 -18.74 -17.56 -7.56
C VAL A 289 -19.66 -16.46 -7.04
N TRP A 290 -19.56 -15.26 -7.61
CA TRP A 290 -20.26 -14.04 -7.20
C TRP A 290 -20.91 -13.36 -8.42
N PRO A 291 -21.98 -13.94 -9.00
CA PRO A 291 -22.62 -13.37 -10.18
C PRO A 291 -23.23 -11.98 -9.89
N ILE A 292 -23.62 -11.72 -8.64
CA ILE A 292 -24.24 -10.46 -8.21
C ILE A 292 -23.37 -9.78 -7.14
N ASP A 293 -22.91 -8.57 -7.45
CA ASP A 293 -22.15 -7.69 -6.57
C ASP A 293 -22.80 -6.30 -6.53
N ARG A 294 -23.22 -5.87 -5.34
CA ARG A 294 -23.89 -4.58 -5.09
C ARG A 294 -23.06 -3.36 -5.52
N ARG A 295 -21.73 -3.50 -5.64
CA ARG A 295 -20.82 -2.40 -6.05
C ARG A 295 -20.59 -2.35 -7.55
N ARG A 296 -20.96 -3.39 -8.28
CA ARG A 296 -20.73 -3.51 -9.72
C ARG A 296 -21.88 -2.88 -10.52
N ARG A 297 -21.55 -2.35 -11.70
CA ARG A 297 -22.51 -1.93 -12.73
C ARG A 297 -22.62 -3.05 -13.76
N TYR A 298 -23.83 -3.32 -14.22
CA TYR A 298 -24.18 -4.43 -15.10
C TYR A 298 -24.76 -3.87 -16.38
N SER A 299 -24.36 -4.41 -17.53
CA SER A 299 -25.16 -4.24 -18.75
C SER A 299 -26.49 -4.99 -18.63
N VAL A 300 -27.45 -4.71 -19.52
CA VAL A 300 -28.75 -5.41 -19.57
C VAL A 300 -28.55 -6.93 -19.65
N ASP A 301 -27.73 -7.40 -20.60
CA ASP A 301 -27.46 -8.82 -20.79
C ASP A 301 -26.83 -9.47 -19.55
N GLU A 302 -25.95 -8.75 -18.84
CA GLU A 302 -25.34 -9.24 -17.61
C GLU A 302 -26.32 -9.28 -16.43
N ALA A 303 -27.26 -8.33 -16.36
CA ALA A 303 -28.30 -8.32 -15.35
C ALA A 303 -29.26 -9.50 -15.52
N ASP A 304 -29.70 -9.76 -16.76
CA ASP A 304 -30.58 -10.89 -17.09
C ASP A 304 -29.89 -12.23 -16.80
N ALA A 305 -28.62 -12.37 -17.20
CA ALA A 305 -27.82 -13.57 -16.90
C ALA A 305 -27.60 -13.79 -15.39
N ALA A 306 -27.49 -12.70 -14.62
CA ALA A 306 -27.27 -12.79 -13.17
C ALA A 306 -28.52 -13.28 -12.42
N VAL A 307 -29.73 -12.94 -12.89
CA VAL A 307 -31.00 -13.38 -12.28
C VAL A 307 -31.21 -14.89 -12.41
N VAL A 308 -30.77 -15.49 -13.52
CA VAL A 308 -30.93 -16.93 -13.77
C VAL A 308 -29.76 -17.80 -13.27
N SER A 309 -28.75 -17.19 -12.66
CA SER A 309 -27.55 -17.90 -12.19
C SER A 309 -27.85 -18.79 -10.98
N THR A 310 -27.28 -20.00 -10.95
CA THR A 310 -27.33 -20.91 -9.79
C THR A 310 -26.63 -20.34 -8.54
N TRP A 311 -25.80 -19.31 -8.73
CA TRP A 311 -25.10 -18.60 -7.66
C TRP A 311 -25.77 -17.26 -7.34
N ALA A 312 -27.00 -17.02 -7.82
CA ALA A 312 -27.79 -15.90 -7.37
C ALA A 312 -27.86 -15.92 -5.82
N PRO A 313 -27.79 -14.76 -5.16
CA PRO A 313 -27.84 -14.67 -3.71
C PRO A 313 -29.04 -15.45 -3.19
N ALA A 314 -28.79 -16.44 -2.35
CA ALA A 314 -29.83 -17.23 -1.70
C ALA A 314 -29.89 -16.90 -0.21
N CYS A 315 -31.08 -17.03 0.38
CA CYS A 315 -31.24 -16.90 1.81
C CYS A 315 -30.42 -17.99 2.53
N ARG A 316 -29.55 -17.58 3.45
CA ARG A 316 -28.71 -18.50 4.26
C ARG A 316 -29.35 -18.88 5.60
N GLU A 317 -30.46 -18.27 5.96
CA GLU A 317 -31.16 -18.53 7.22
C GLU A 317 -31.89 -19.88 7.14
N ASP A 318 -31.67 -20.71 8.16
CA ASP A 318 -32.37 -21.98 8.43
C ASP A 318 -32.52 -22.95 7.25
N GLY A 319 -31.51 -23.01 6.39
CA GLY A 319 -31.56 -23.88 5.21
C GLY A 319 -32.61 -23.46 4.16
N CYS A 320 -33.14 -22.24 4.23
CA CYS A 320 -34.14 -21.74 3.30
C CYS A 320 -33.70 -21.90 1.84
N GLY A 321 -32.48 -21.48 1.51
CA GLY A 321 -31.87 -21.69 0.19
C GLY A 321 -32.61 -21.02 -0.98
N ARG A 322 -33.69 -20.28 -0.72
CA ARG A 322 -34.46 -19.62 -1.77
C ARG A 322 -33.70 -18.42 -2.33
N PRO A 323 -33.79 -18.17 -3.64
CA PRO A 323 -33.23 -16.98 -4.25
C PRO A 323 -33.79 -15.71 -3.58
N LEU A 324 -32.91 -14.77 -3.24
CA LEU A 324 -33.28 -13.46 -2.73
C LEU A 324 -33.79 -12.58 -3.89
N PRO A 325 -34.83 -11.74 -3.67
CA PRO A 325 -35.27 -10.80 -4.68
C PRO A 325 -34.16 -9.82 -5.02
N ILE A 326 -33.94 -9.58 -6.30
CA ILE A 326 -32.99 -8.59 -6.80
C ILE A 326 -33.77 -7.52 -7.54
N THR A 327 -33.66 -6.29 -7.07
CA THR A 327 -34.15 -5.11 -7.79
C THR A 327 -32.98 -4.42 -8.47
N TRP A 328 -33.22 -3.89 -9.67
CA TRP A 328 -32.19 -3.23 -10.47
C TRP A 328 -32.48 -1.74 -10.56
N THR A 329 -31.47 -0.92 -10.24
CA THR A 329 -31.56 0.54 -10.35
C THR A 329 -30.73 0.99 -11.55
N ASP A 330 -31.32 1.79 -12.43
CA ASP A 330 -30.60 2.42 -13.54
C ASP A 330 -29.56 3.41 -12.96
N VAL A 331 -28.31 3.22 -13.34
CA VAL A 331 -27.17 4.05 -12.94
C VAL A 331 -26.39 4.52 -14.18
N THR A 332 -27.04 4.63 -15.34
CA THR A 332 -26.43 5.02 -16.61
C THR A 332 -25.88 6.44 -16.56
N GLU A 333 -24.64 6.62 -17.03
CA GLU A 333 -23.97 7.90 -17.16
C GLU A 333 -23.84 8.27 -18.66
N PRO A 334 -23.72 9.57 -19.01
CA PRO A 334 -23.63 10.00 -20.41
C PRO A 334 -22.49 9.39 -21.24
N ARG A 335 -21.43 8.89 -20.57
CA ARG A 335 -20.26 8.26 -21.21
C ARG A 335 -20.44 6.76 -21.50
N ASP A 336 -21.48 6.14 -20.97
CA ASP A 336 -21.69 4.72 -21.18
C ASP A 336 -22.22 4.45 -22.59
N LYS A 337 -21.83 3.29 -23.14
CA LYS A 337 -22.26 2.87 -24.48
C LYS A 337 -23.69 2.30 -24.50
N GLY A 338 -24.34 2.17 -23.34
CA GLY A 338 -25.68 1.61 -23.19
C GLY A 338 -26.14 1.65 -21.73
N PRO A 339 -27.36 1.16 -21.45
CA PRO A 339 -27.93 1.16 -20.11
C PRO A 339 -27.10 0.33 -19.11
N MET A 340 -26.85 0.92 -17.94
CA MET A 340 -26.10 0.31 -16.85
C MET A 340 -26.96 0.20 -15.60
N TRP A 341 -26.95 -0.97 -14.96
CA TRP A 341 -27.80 -1.29 -13.81
C TRP A 341 -26.97 -1.63 -12.58
N ARG A 342 -27.48 -1.32 -11.39
CA ARG A 342 -26.90 -1.71 -10.10
C ARG A 342 -27.90 -2.56 -9.31
N PRO A 343 -27.50 -3.73 -8.78
CA PRO A 343 -28.42 -4.61 -8.06
C PRO A 343 -28.57 -4.17 -6.60
N THR A 344 -29.81 -4.18 -6.13
CA THR A 344 -30.19 -4.14 -4.72
C THR A 344 -30.77 -5.50 -4.35
N ILE A 345 -30.09 -6.20 -3.45
CA ILE A 345 -30.53 -7.52 -2.98
C ILE A 345 -31.41 -7.28 -1.75
N GLU A 346 -32.70 -7.61 -1.86
CA GLU A 346 -33.65 -7.50 -0.77
C GLU A 346 -33.44 -8.62 0.27
N PRO A 347 -33.76 -8.37 1.54
CA PRO A 347 -33.78 -9.43 2.55
C PRO A 347 -34.84 -10.49 2.20
N CYS A 348 -34.67 -11.70 2.75
CA CYS A 348 -35.67 -12.75 2.62
C CYS A 348 -36.99 -12.27 3.26
N ARG A 349 -38.08 -12.28 2.50
CA ARG A 349 -39.42 -11.87 2.99
C ARG A 349 -40.21 -13.00 3.64
N ILE A 350 -39.70 -14.22 3.56
CA ILE A 350 -40.28 -15.33 4.31
C ILE A 350 -39.97 -15.03 5.75
N GLY A 351 -41.00 -14.83 6.56
CA GLY A 351 -40.83 -14.62 7.99
C GLY A 351 -40.04 -15.79 8.55
N HIS A 352 -38.75 -15.58 8.77
CA HIS A 352 -37.94 -16.34 9.73
C HIS A 352 -38.43 -15.91 11.12
N ALA A 353 -39.72 -16.16 11.36
CA ALA A 353 -40.45 -15.75 12.54
C ALA A 353 -40.21 -16.80 13.63
N GLU A 354 -39.78 -16.32 14.80
CA GLU A 354 -39.93 -16.97 16.11
C GLU A 354 -38.88 -17.99 16.58
N ALA A 355 -37.58 -17.77 16.33
CA ALA A 355 -36.53 -18.43 17.13
C ALA A 355 -35.99 -17.56 18.30
N GLU A 356 -36.37 -16.28 18.39
CA GLU A 356 -35.74 -15.32 19.32
C GLU A 356 -36.60 -14.95 20.56
N VAL A 357 -37.70 -15.66 20.86
CA VAL A 357 -38.59 -15.35 22.02
C VAL A 357 -38.62 -16.47 23.08
N ALA A 358 -37.69 -17.43 23.05
CA ALA A 358 -37.63 -18.51 24.06
C ALA A 358 -36.21 -18.80 24.58
N ALA A 359 -35.42 -17.75 24.89
CA ALA A 359 -34.18 -17.86 25.66
C ALA A 359 -34.17 -16.88 26.84
#